data_AF-A0A9D1N1L2-F1
#
_entry.id   AF-A0A9D1N1L2-F1
#
_cell.length_a   1.000
_cell.length_b   1.000
_cell.length_c   1.000
_cell.angle_alpha   90.00
_cell.angle_beta   90.00
_cell.angle_gamma   90.00
#
_symmetry.space_group_name_H-M   'P 1'
#
loop_
_entity.id
_entity.type
_entity.pdbx_description
1 polymer ?
#
loop_
_entity_poly.entity_id
_entity_poly.type
_entity_poly.pdbx_seq_one_letter_code
_entity_poly.pdbx_strand_id
1 'polypeptide(L)'
;MKRLTAVVAALGAVIMMGSAAYCAEVKDAQYYFKQGNDIEWKNNRLGAIDSYTEALKLNPDYVEARVARGKLYYFTGQYAKALEDFNYFYNKPNYGPTVYYEFRINCKKKLGQYAEAVDDMYEVILAYGGNSRLLQDMMDTVNQHSDLEYKLKPVSHPELLAKYKPNAKKLRDYAKNCADDKSNAKNKEYADFFMEMASAMDPEVTHYSKVIYDTPDNSAPARMSPTQDGAEVMDVDIQVK
;
A
#
# COMPACT_ATOMS: atom_id res chain seq x y z
N MET A 1 25.12 61.22 47.33
CA MET A 1 25.73 59.92 46.98
C MET A 1 24.89 58.68 47.35
N LYS A 2 24.01 58.69 48.37
CA LYS A 2 23.24 57.50 48.81
C LYS A 2 22.10 57.02 47.89
N ARG A 3 21.61 57.84 46.94
CA ARG A 3 20.50 57.47 46.03
C ARG A 3 20.95 56.78 44.75
N LEU A 4 22.21 56.95 44.34
CA LEU A 4 22.73 56.35 43.10
C LEU A 4 23.08 54.86 43.28
N THR A 5 23.51 54.46 44.48
CA THR A 5 23.86 53.06 44.80
C THR A 5 22.64 52.14 44.87
N ALA A 6 21.47 52.65 45.28
CA ALA A 6 20.24 51.86 45.36
C ALA A 6 19.65 51.52 43.97
N VAL A 7 19.76 52.44 43.01
CA VAL A 7 19.23 52.24 41.64
C VAL A 7 20.09 51.24 40.85
N VAL A 8 21.41 51.27 41.06
CA VAL A 8 22.34 50.30 40.42
C VAL A 8 22.14 48.88 40.99
N ALA A 9 21.84 48.74 42.28
CA ALA A 9 21.53 47.44 42.89
C ALA A 9 20.19 46.86 42.39
N ALA A 10 19.18 47.69 42.16
CA ALA A 10 17.88 47.26 41.62
C ALA A 10 17.98 46.83 40.14
N LEU A 11 18.80 47.51 39.33
CA LEU A 11 19.02 47.13 37.92
C LEU A 11 19.86 45.84 37.79
N GLY A 12 20.83 45.61 38.68
CA GLY A 12 21.59 44.36 38.72
C GLY A 12 20.73 43.13 39.07
N ALA A 13 19.70 43.29 39.90
CA ALA A 13 18.78 42.22 40.26
C ALA A 13 17.81 41.84 39.13
N VAL A 14 17.37 42.81 38.31
CA VAL A 14 16.49 42.55 37.16
C VAL A 14 17.21 41.81 36.03
N ILE A 15 18.52 42.06 35.85
CA ILE A 15 19.32 41.33 34.86
C ILE A 15 19.63 39.90 35.31
N MET A 16 19.81 39.64 36.63
CA MET A 16 19.97 38.27 37.15
C MET A 16 18.67 37.45 37.13
N MET A 17 17.49 38.09 37.13
CA MET A 17 16.22 37.38 36.94
C MET A 17 15.94 37.03 35.46
N GLY A 18 16.65 37.67 34.51
CA GLY A 18 16.47 37.45 33.07
C GLY A 18 17.23 36.25 32.49
N SER A 19 18.28 35.75 33.16
CA SER A 19 19.02 34.56 32.70
C SER A 19 18.49 33.25 33.29
N ALA A 20 17.55 33.33 34.24
CA ALA A 20 16.69 32.22 34.63
C ALA A 20 15.37 32.25 33.87
N ALA A 21 15.33 32.90 32.69
CA ALA A 21 14.39 32.59 31.64
C ALA A 21 14.61 31.11 31.27
N TYR A 22 13.98 30.27 32.07
CA TYR A 22 13.43 28.97 31.74
C TYR A 22 13.65 28.66 30.26
N CYS A 23 14.73 27.95 29.94
CA CYS A 23 14.76 27.14 28.73
C CYS A 23 13.69 26.07 28.93
N ALA A 24 12.41 26.46 28.82
CA ALA A 24 11.33 25.53 28.58
C ALA A 24 11.78 24.77 27.34
N GLU A 25 12.14 23.51 27.53
CA GLU A 25 12.44 22.61 26.43
C GLU A 25 11.25 22.72 25.46
N VAL A 26 11.49 23.27 24.27
CA VAL A 26 10.43 23.45 23.28
C VAL A 26 10.04 22.06 22.83
N LYS A 27 8.87 21.60 23.30
CA LYS A 27 8.33 20.31 22.95
C LYS A 27 7.82 20.38 21.52
N ASP A 28 8.52 19.72 20.61
CA ASP A 28 8.13 19.59 19.22
C ASP A 28 7.34 18.29 18.99
N ALA A 29 6.95 18.04 17.74
CA ALA A 29 6.21 16.83 17.39
C ALA A 29 6.99 15.55 17.71
N GLN A 30 8.32 15.57 17.54
CA GLN A 30 9.18 14.41 17.82
C GLN A 30 9.23 14.08 19.31
N TYR A 31 9.26 15.10 20.18
CA TYR A 31 9.15 14.92 21.62
C TYR A 31 7.88 14.16 21.99
N TYR A 32 6.71 14.62 21.52
CA TYR A 32 5.44 13.98 21.85
C TYR A 32 5.30 12.60 21.24
N PHE A 33 5.87 12.35 20.06
CA PHE A 33 5.92 11.01 19.49
C PHE A 33 6.76 10.05 20.35
N LYS A 34 7.95 10.46 20.79
CA LYS A 34 8.80 9.66 21.70
C LYS A 34 8.07 9.39 23.01
N GLN A 35 7.44 10.40 23.58
CA GLN A 35 6.62 10.26 24.78
C GLN A 35 5.49 9.23 24.57
N GLY A 36 4.80 9.26 23.43
CA GLY A 36 3.76 8.30 23.09
C GLY A 36 4.29 6.86 23.05
N ASN A 37 5.45 6.64 22.43
CA ASN A 37 6.09 5.32 22.39
C ASN A 37 6.44 4.83 23.80
N ASP A 38 7.00 5.69 24.66
CA ASP A 38 7.37 5.32 26.03
C ASP A 38 6.14 4.96 26.89
N ILE A 39 5.01 5.64 26.67
CA ILE A 39 3.75 5.37 27.35
C ILE A 39 3.11 4.08 26.82
N GLU A 40 3.16 3.85 25.51
CA GLU A 40 2.67 2.63 24.87
C GLU A 40 3.41 1.40 25.41
N TRP A 41 4.73 1.49 25.59
CA TRP A 41 5.55 0.44 26.18
C TRP A 41 5.15 0.08 27.61
N LYS A 42 4.58 1.04 28.34
CA LYS A 42 3.98 0.83 29.68
C LYS A 42 2.54 0.28 29.60
N ASN A 43 2.12 -0.15 28.41
CA ASN A 43 0.79 -0.66 28.08
C ASN A 43 -0.36 0.34 28.35
N ASN A 44 -0.06 1.63 28.44
CA ASN A 44 -1.08 2.68 28.59
C ASN A 44 -1.48 3.23 27.20
N ARG A 45 -2.41 2.53 26.55
CA ARG A 45 -2.83 2.88 25.18
C ARG A 45 -3.52 4.24 25.07
N LEU A 46 -4.29 4.66 26.08
CA LEU A 46 -4.98 5.96 26.06
C LEU A 46 -3.98 7.11 26.17
N GLY A 47 -3.04 7.04 27.11
CA GLY A 47 -2.01 8.07 27.24
C GLY A 47 -1.11 8.17 26.01
N ALA A 48 -0.81 7.04 25.35
CA ALA A 48 -0.05 7.04 24.11
C ALA A 48 -0.82 7.73 22.96
N ILE A 49 -2.13 7.48 22.84
CA ILE A 49 -3.01 8.16 21.87
C ILE A 49 -2.99 9.68 22.09
N ASP A 50 -3.04 10.13 23.34
CA ASP A 50 -3.00 11.57 23.67
C ASP A 50 -1.66 12.18 23.24
N SER A 51 -0.54 11.54 23.56
CA SER A 51 0.79 11.98 23.12
C SER A 51 0.94 12.01 21.60
N TYR A 52 0.48 10.97 20.87
CA TYR A 52 0.50 11.00 19.41
C TYR A 52 -0.41 12.10 18.83
N THR A 53 -1.53 12.40 19.51
CA THR A 53 -2.42 13.49 19.11
C THR A 53 -1.75 14.84 19.26
N GLU A 54 -1.00 15.08 20.35
CA GLU A 54 -0.19 16.30 20.50
C GLU A 54 0.91 16.39 19.42
N ALA A 55 1.57 15.27 19.11
CA ALA A 55 2.55 15.22 18.02
C ALA A 55 1.93 15.66 16.67
N LEU A 56 0.72 15.18 16.37
CA LEU A 56 -0.01 15.52 15.15
C LEU A 56 -0.61 16.93 15.14
N LYS A 57 -0.85 17.54 16.29
CA LYS A 57 -1.23 18.97 16.37
C LYS A 57 -0.04 19.86 15.98
N LEU A 58 1.17 19.49 16.40
CA LEU A 58 2.39 20.25 16.11
C LEU A 58 2.91 20.01 14.69
N ASN A 59 2.82 18.77 14.21
CA ASN A 59 3.13 18.40 12.85
C ASN A 59 2.04 17.47 12.29
N PRO A 60 1.04 18.04 11.58
CA PRO A 60 -0.01 17.25 10.95
C PRO A 60 0.50 16.25 9.92
N ASP A 61 1.70 16.39 9.37
CA ASP A 61 2.22 15.45 8.38
C ASP A 61 3.14 14.38 9.00
N TYR A 62 3.18 14.29 10.34
CA TYR A 62 4.01 13.31 11.03
C TYR A 62 3.47 11.87 10.88
N VAL A 63 4.00 11.17 9.88
CA VAL A 63 3.58 9.83 9.46
C VAL A 63 3.60 8.83 10.60
N GLU A 64 4.71 8.75 11.33
CA GLU A 64 4.95 7.76 12.36
C GLU A 64 3.95 7.91 13.51
N ALA A 65 3.70 9.15 13.95
CA ALA A 65 2.70 9.43 14.97
C ALA A 65 1.28 9.06 14.51
N ARG A 66 0.93 9.35 13.24
CA ARG A 66 -0.38 8.98 12.69
C ARG A 66 -0.56 7.47 12.57
N VAL A 67 0.45 6.74 12.08
CA VAL A 67 0.40 5.28 11.99
C VAL A 67 0.29 4.66 13.38
N ALA A 68 1.08 5.13 14.36
CA ALA A 68 1.03 4.62 15.72
C ALA A 68 -0.34 4.85 16.36
N ARG A 69 -0.91 6.06 16.22
CA ARG A 69 -2.25 6.39 16.71
C ARG A 69 -3.34 5.55 16.04
N GLY A 70 -3.31 5.42 14.70
CA GLY A 70 -4.27 4.61 13.96
C GLY A 70 -4.26 3.13 14.38
N LYS A 71 -3.07 2.55 14.61
CA LYS A 71 -2.93 1.19 15.15
C LYS A 71 -3.51 1.07 16.56
N LEU A 72 -3.23 2.01 17.44
CA LEU A 72 -3.81 2.01 18.79
C LEU A 72 -5.33 2.14 18.76
N TYR A 73 -5.89 3.00 17.90
CA TYR A 73 -7.33 3.05 17.69
C TYR A 73 -7.89 1.72 17.20
N TYR A 74 -7.24 1.06 16.25
CA TYR A 74 -7.64 -0.27 15.78
C TYR A 74 -7.63 -1.32 16.90
N PHE A 75 -6.55 -1.42 17.67
CA PHE A 75 -6.42 -2.39 18.76
C PHE A 75 -7.28 -2.07 19.99
N THR A 76 -7.83 -0.86 20.08
CA THR A 76 -8.80 -0.45 21.11
C THR A 76 -10.25 -0.46 20.60
N GLY A 77 -10.50 -0.96 19.39
CA GLY A 77 -11.84 -1.07 18.80
C GLY A 77 -12.43 0.23 18.25
N GLN A 78 -11.66 1.32 18.25
CA GLN A 78 -12.07 2.62 17.70
C GLN A 78 -11.85 2.67 16.18
N TYR A 79 -12.49 1.74 15.45
CA TYR A 79 -12.23 1.50 14.03
C TYR A 79 -12.49 2.72 13.13
N ALA A 80 -13.50 3.55 13.43
CA ALA A 80 -13.76 4.76 12.66
C ALA A 80 -12.61 5.77 12.75
N LYS A 81 -12.08 6.02 13.95
CA LYS A 81 -10.91 6.90 14.16
C LYS A 81 -9.64 6.32 13.54
N ALA A 82 -9.46 5.01 13.65
CA ALA A 82 -8.36 4.33 12.97
C ALA A 82 -8.44 4.52 11.45
N LEU A 83 -9.64 4.36 10.87
CA LEU A 83 -9.89 4.56 9.45
C LEU A 83 -9.61 6.00 9.00
N GLU A 84 -9.96 7.01 9.80
CA GLU A 84 -9.57 8.41 9.54
C GLU A 84 -8.05 8.57 9.43
N ASP A 85 -7.29 8.01 10.39
CA ASP A 85 -5.83 8.05 10.37
C ASP A 85 -5.23 7.30 9.16
N PHE A 86 -5.82 6.18 8.74
CA PHE A 86 -5.31 5.45 7.56
C PHE A 86 -5.74 6.07 6.22
N ASN A 87 -6.91 6.71 6.15
CA ASN A 87 -7.38 7.41 4.95
C ASN A 87 -6.49 8.60 4.58
N TYR A 88 -5.78 9.18 5.56
CA TYR A 88 -4.79 10.22 5.29
C TYR A 88 -3.77 9.80 4.23
N PHE A 89 -3.32 8.54 4.26
CA PHE A 89 -2.29 8.04 3.34
C PHE A 89 -2.84 7.76 1.94
N TYR A 90 -4.10 7.32 1.85
CA TYR A 90 -4.75 7.03 0.56
C TYR A 90 -4.72 8.22 -0.39
N ASN A 91 -4.88 9.44 0.15
CA ASN A 91 -4.97 10.67 -0.60
C ASN A 91 -3.60 11.30 -0.93
N LYS A 92 -2.48 10.65 -0.59
CA LYS A 92 -1.14 11.24 -0.70
C LYS A 92 -0.28 10.46 -1.71
N PRO A 93 0.24 11.11 -2.77
CA PRO A 93 0.97 10.43 -3.86
C PRO A 93 2.19 9.60 -3.41
N ASN A 94 2.82 9.99 -2.31
CA ASN A 94 4.07 9.37 -1.85
C ASN A 94 3.86 8.12 -0.98
N TYR A 95 2.60 7.78 -0.67
CA TYR A 95 2.22 6.74 0.28
C TYR A 95 1.36 5.70 -0.42
N GLY A 96 1.86 5.11 -1.50
CA GLY A 96 1.16 4.06 -2.26
C GLY A 96 0.65 2.92 -1.37
N PRO A 97 0.03 1.88 -1.91
CA PRO A 97 -0.39 0.75 -1.09
C PRO A 97 0.81 0.24 -0.27
N THR A 98 0.69 0.26 1.06
CA THR A 98 1.68 -0.20 2.05
C THR A 98 0.96 -0.82 3.26
N VAL A 99 1.70 -1.15 4.33
CA VAL A 99 1.21 -1.73 5.59
C VAL A 99 -0.02 -1.02 6.18
N TYR A 100 -0.23 0.29 5.97
CA TYR A 100 -1.44 0.96 6.45
C TYR A 100 -2.73 0.58 5.67
N TYR A 101 -2.63 0.07 4.44
CA TYR A 101 -3.80 -0.44 3.70
C TYR A 101 -4.39 -1.69 4.37
N GLU A 102 -3.56 -2.58 4.91
CA GLU A 102 -4.06 -3.74 5.65
C GLU A 102 -4.90 -3.31 6.86
N PHE A 103 -4.43 -2.31 7.61
CA PHE A 103 -5.22 -1.77 8.72
C PHE A 103 -6.48 -1.06 8.25
N ARG A 104 -6.42 -0.30 7.13
CA ARG A 104 -7.60 0.33 6.52
C ARG A 104 -8.65 -0.69 6.11
N ILE A 105 -8.25 -1.73 5.38
CA ILE A 105 -9.09 -2.86 4.97
C ILE A 105 -9.74 -3.51 6.19
N ASN A 106 -8.95 -3.79 7.23
CA ASN A 106 -9.46 -4.38 8.46
C ASN A 106 -10.42 -3.44 9.21
N CYS A 107 -10.16 -2.13 9.25
CA CYS A 107 -11.09 -1.16 9.83
C CYS A 107 -12.42 -1.17 9.07
N LYS A 108 -12.39 -1.11 7.73
CA LYS A 108 -13.58 -1.17 6.88
C LYS A 108 -14.38 -2.45 7.14
N LYS A 109 -13.74 -3.62 7.16
CA LYS A 109 -14.39 -4.90 7.51
C LYS A 109 -15.03 -4.87 8.90
N LYS A 110 -14.35 -4.31 9.90
CA LYS A 110 -14.89 -4.18 11.27
C LYS A 110 -16.04 -3.18 11.38
N LEU A 111 -16.13 -2.22 10.45
CA LEU A 111 -17.22 -1.27 10.32
C LEU A 111 -18.36 -1.77 9.41
N GLY A 112 -18.24 -2.98 8.85
CA GLY A 112 -19.23 -3.53 7.91
C GLY A 112 -19.14 -2.99 6.48
N GLN A 113 -18.10 -2.22 6.17
CA GLN A 113 -17.82 -1.64 4.85
C GLN A 113 -17.11 -2.66 3.95
N TYR A 114 -17.76 -3.80 3.72
CA TYR A 114 -17.17 -4.95 3.02
C TYR A 114 -16.91 -4.65 1.54
N ALA A 115 -17.83 -3.93 0.88
CA ALA A 115 -17.69 -3.51 -0.51
C ALA A 115 -16.41 -2.69 -0.72
N GLU A 116 -16.20 -1.69 0.13
CA GLU A 116 -15.04 -0.79 0.06
C GLU A 116 -13.76 -1.46 0.55
N ALA A 117 -13.85 -2.52 1.36
CA ALA A 117 -12.71 -3.34 1.75
C ALA A 117 -12.25 -4.23 0.58
N VAL A 118 -13.18 -4.82 -0.16
CA VAL A 118 -12.88 -5.60 -1.37
C VAL A 118 -12.23 -4.70 -2.43
N ASP A 119 -12.70 -3.47 -2.61
CA ASP A 119 -12.09 -2.51 -3.55
C ASP A 119 -10.64 -2.18 -3.16
N ASP A 120 -10.37 -1.96 -1.87
CA ASP A 120 -9.02 -1.73 -1.36
C ASP A 120 -8.12 -2.96 -1.55
N MET A 121 -8.63 -4.17 -1.30
CA MET A 121 -7.88 -5.42 -1.52
C MET A 121 -7.51 -5.58 -2.99
N TYR A 122 -8.46 -5.31 -3.89
CA TYR A 122 -8.27 -5.37 -5.33
C TYR A 122 -7.16 -4.41 -5.78
N GLU A 123 -7.23 -3.15 -5.34
CA GLU A 123 -6.20 -2.14 -5.62
C GLU A 123 -4.82 -2.59 -5.14
N VAL A 124 -4.71 -3.12 -3.91
CA VAL A 124 -3.43 -3.58 -3.36
C VAL A 124 -2.85 -4.75 -4.17
N ILE A 125 -3.69 -5.70 -4.59
CA ILE A 125 -3.28 -6.83 -5.43
C ILE A 125 -2.70 -6.33 -6.76
N LEU A 126 -3.38 -5.40 -7.43
CA LEU A 126 -2.92 -4.82 -8.70
C LEU A 126 -1.64 -4.00 -8.53
N ALA A 127 -1.56 -3.20 -7.48
CA ALA A 127 -0.43 -2.32 -7.24
C ALA A 127 0.86 -3.09 -6.93
N TYR A 128 0.77 -4.23 -6.25
CA TYR A 128 1.91 -5.10 -6.01
C TYR A 128 2.15 -6.14 -7.09
N GLY A 129 1.22 -6.32 -8.03
CA GLY A 129 1.31 -7.34 -9.07
C GLY A 129 1.19 -8.76 -8.50
N GLY A 130 0.31 -8.95 -7.52
CA GLY A 130 -0.01 -10.26 -6.92
C GLY A 130 0.13 -10.29 -5.39
N ASN A 131 -0.83 -10.97 -4.73
CA ASN A 131 -0.80 -11.27 -3.30
C ASN A 131 -1.84 -12.35 -2.96
N SER A 132 -1.44 -13.64 -2.95
CA SER A 132 -2.37 -14.76 -2.73
C SER A 132 -3.04 -14.74 -1.36
N ARG A 133 -2.37 -14.23 -0.32
CA ARG A 133 -2.96 -14.10 1.02
C ARG A 133 -4.12 -13.09 1.01
N LEU A 134 -3.92 -11.94 0.36
CA LEU A 134 -4.95 -10.92 0.28
C LEU A 134 -6.08 -11.33 -0.68
N LEU A 135 -5.75 -12.03 -1.77
CA LEU A 135 -6.76 -12.61 -2.66
C LEU A 135 -7.64 -13.60 -1.91
N GLN A 136 -7.04 -14.45 -1.08
CA GLN A 136 -7.81 -15.37 -0.24
C GLN A 136 -8.77 -14.61 0.68
N ASP A 137 -8.29 -13.59 1.39
CA ASP A 137 -9.15 -12.80 2.29
C ASP A 137 -10.26 -12.05 1.52
N MET A 138 -9.99 -11.62 0.29
CA MET A 138 -10.97 -11.00 -0.60
C MET A 138 -12.06 -12.00 -1.03
N MET A 139 -11.66 -13.18 -1.49
CA MET A 139 -12.59 -14.26 -1.86
C MET A 139 -13.41 -14.74 -0.67
N ASP A 140 -12.80 -14.91 0.50
CA ASP A 140 -13.50 -15.31 1.72
C ASP A 140 -14.50 -14.22 2.17
N THR A 141 -14.16 -12.94 2.00
CA THR A 141 -15.08 -11.82 2.27
C THR A 141 -16.24 -11.81 1.29
N VAL A 142 -16.00 -12.00 -0.02
CA VAL A 142 -17.05 -12.07 -1.04
C VAL A 142 -17.96 -13.29 -0.84
N ASN A 143 -17.40 -14.44 -0.45
CA ASN A 143 -18.20 -15.63 -0.16
C ASN A 143 -19.16 -15.45 1.03
N GLN A 144 -18.80 -14.61 2.00
CA GLN A 144 -19.68 -14.24 3.12
C GLN A 144 -20.74 -13.19 2.72
N HIS A 145 -20.53 -12.51 1.60
CA HIS A 145 -21.34 -11.40 1.09
C HIS A 145 -21.55 -11.58 -0.42
N SER A 146 -22.34 -12.58 -0.80
CA SER A 146 -22.54 -13.00 -2.21
C SER A 146 -23.02 -11.87 -3.14
N ASP A 147 -23.63 -10.82 -2.59
CA ASP A 147 -23.98 -9.60 -3.33
C ASP A 147 -22.76 -8.87 -3.91
N LEU A 148 -21.55 -9.17 -3.41
CA LEU A 148 -20.29 -8.57 -3.85
C LEU A 148 -19.55 -9.39 -4.90
N GLU A 149 -20.08 -10.53 -5.37
CA GLU A 149 -19.41 -11.39 -6.37
C GLU A 149 -18.98 -10.63 -7.63
N TYR A 150 -19.76 -9.63 -8.04
CA TYR A 150 -19.45 -8.81 -9.21
C TYR A 150 -18.12 -8.04 -9.06
N LYS A 151 -17.68 -7.73 -7.83
CA LYS A 151 -16.42 -7.03 -7.54
C LYS A 151 -15.17 -7.87 -7.79
N LEU A 152 -15.31 -9.19 -7.96
CA LEU A 152 -14.18 -10.02 -8.36
C LEU A 152 -13.86 -9.86 -9.85
N LYS A 153 -14.80 -9.38 -10.65
CA LYS A 153 -14.63 -9.29 -12.10
C LYS A 153 -13.84 -8.04 -12.48
N PRO A 154 -12.86 -8.11 -13.40
CA PRO A 154 -12.08 -6.94 -13.81
C PRO A 154 -12.94 -5.77 -14.31
N VAL A 155 -14.05 -6.07 -14.99
CA VAL A 155 -15.00 -5.06 -15.51
C VAL A 155 -15.60 -4.16 -14.42
N SER A 156 -15.55 -4.56 -13.15
CA SER A 156 -16.02 -3.74 -12.03
C SER A 156 -15.00 -2.69 -11.56
N HIS A 157 -13.75 -2.73 -12.06
CA HIS A 157 -12.63 -1.88 -11.63
C HIS A 157 -11.86 -1.18 -12.78
N PRO A 158 -12.53 -0.58 -13.79
CA PRO A 158 -11.87 -0.10 -15.00
C PRO A 158 -10.79 0.95 -14.72
N GLU A 159 -11.02 1.85 -13.74
CA GLU A 159 -10.06 2.89 -13.36
C GLU A 159 -8.80 2.30 -12.71
N LEU A 160 -8.94 1.28 -11.87
CA LEU A 160 -7.80 0.61 -11.23
C LEU A 160 -6.96 -0.17 -12.26
N LEU A 161 -7.62 -0.87 -13.20
CA LEU A 161 -6.93 -1.58 -14.28
C LEU A 161 -6.11 -0.62 -15.14
N ALA A 162 -6.66 0.55 -15.48
CA ALA A 162 -5.95 1.58 -16.22
C ALA A 162 -4.79 2.16 -15.41
N LYS A 163 -5.02 2.53 -14.14
CA LYS A 163 -4.02 3.08 -13.21
C LYS A 163 -2.81 2.16 -13.04
N TYR A 164 -3.06 0.85 -12.90
CA TYR A 164 -2.02 -0.14 -12.65
C TYR A 164 -1.59 -0.93 -13.88
N LYS A 165 -2.01 -0.54 -15.10
CA LYS A 165 -1.62 -1.21 -16.36
C LYS A 165 -0.12 -1.58 -16.45
N PRO A 166 0.85 -0.72 -16.04
CA PRO A 166 2.28 -1.08 -16.04
C PRO A 166 2.64 -2.34 -15.23
N ASN A 167 1.81 -2.72 -14.25
CA ASN A 167 2.01 -3.91 -13.41
C ASN A 167 1.49 -5.21 -14.03
N ALA A 168 0.84 -5.16 -15.20
CA ALA A 168 0.25 -6.35 -15.83
C ALA A 168 1.28 -7.48 -16.04
N LYS A 169 2.50 -7.15 -16.48
CA LYS A 169 3.59 -8.14 -16.61
C LYS A 169 3.92 -8.80 -15.28
N LYS A 170 4.10 -8.00 -14.21
CA LYS A 170 4.43 -8.50 -12.87
C LYS A 170 3.35 -9.45 -12.36
N LEU A 171 2.08 -9.12 -12.62
CA LEU A 171 0.94 -9.93 -12.25
C LEU A 171 0.89 -11.27 -13.00
N ARG A 172 1.22 -11.29 -14.31
CA ARG A 172 1.35 -12.54 -15.08
C ARG A 172 2.47 -13.43 -14.55
N ASP A 173 3.62 -12.83 -14.25
CA ASP A 173 4.77 -13.56 -13.71
C ASP A 173 4.42 -14.17 -12.33
N TYR A 174 3.70 -13.42 -11.48
CA TYR A 174 3.18 -13.91 -10.21
C TYR A 174 2.19 -15.07 -10.40
N ALA A 175 1.26 -14.94 -11.36
CA ALA A 175 0.27 -15.97 -11.65
C ALA A 175 0.93 -17.30 -12.06
N LYS A 176 1.98 -17.26 -12.90
CA LYS A 176 2.75 -18.46 -13.30
C LYS A 176 3.39 -19.13 -12.10
N ASN A 177 4.10 -18.37 -11.27
CA ASN A 177 4.73 -18.90 -10.05
C ASN A 177 3.69 -19.50 -9.10
N CYS A 178 2.51 -18.86 -9.01
CA CYS A 178 1.40 -19.38 -8.21
C CYS A 178 0.90 -20.71 -8.78
N ALA A 179 0.71 -20.83 -10.09
CA ALA A 179 0.27 -22.08 -10.74
C ALA A 179 1.26 -23.25 -10.54
N ASP A 180 2.56 -22.95 -10.52
CA ASP A 180 3.63 -23.95 -10.32
C ASP A 180 3.74 -24.42 -8.86
N ASP A 181 3.32 -23.60 -7.90
CA ASP A 181 3.34 -23.92 -6.48
C ASP A 181 2.17 -24.85 -6.08
N LYS A 182 2.50 -26.12 -5.84
CA LYS A 182 1.53 -27.16 -5.44
C LYS A 182 1.27 -27.23 -3.94
N SER A 183 1.86 -26.35 -3.13
CA SER A 183 1.71 -26.38 -1.67
C SER A 183 0.31 -25.98 -1.20
N ASN A 184 -0.44 -25.23 -2.02
CA ASN A 184 -1.80 -24.80 -1.73
C ASN A 184 -2.74 -25.19 -2.87
N ALA A 185 -3.77 -25.96 -2.56
CA ALA A 185 -4.76 -26.44 -3.54
C ALA A 185 -5.50 -25.31 -4.26
N LYS A 186 -5.61 -24.11 -3.66
CA LYS A 186 -6.25 -22.94 -4.27
C LYS A 186 -5.35 -22.17 -5.24
N ASN A 187 -4.05 -22.47 -5.30
CA ASN A 187 -3.11 -21.71 -6.11
C ASN A 187 -3.44 -21.70 -7.61
N LYS A 188 -4.06 -22.78 -8.12
CA LYS A 188 -4.53 -22.83 -9.50
C LYS A 188 -5.63 -21.79 -9.75
N GLU A 189 -6.64 -21.73 -8.88
CA GLU A 189 -7.72 -20.74 -8.93
C GLU A 189 -7.18 -19.32 -8.82
N TYR A 190 -6.21 -19.10 -7.93
CA TYR A 190 -5.56 -17.79 -7.78
C TYR A 190 -4.79 -17.39 -9.03
N ALA A 191 -4.05 -18.31 -9.64
CA ALA A 191 -3.33 -18.07 -10.88
C ALA A 191 -4.28 -17.66 -12.01
N ASP A 192 -5.41 -18.35 -12.16
CA ASP A 192 -6.44 -18.04 -13.15
C ASP A 192 -7.00 -16.62 -12.94
N PHE A 193 -7.31 -16.27 -11.68
CA PHE A 193 -7.76 -14.93 -11.30
C PHE A 193 -6.72 -13.84 -11.65
N PHE A 194 -5.45 -14.05 -11.30
CA PHE A 194 -4.38 -13.11 -11.62
C PHE A 194 -4.16 -12.97 -13.13
N MET A 195 -4.25 -14.05 -13.90
CA MET A 195 -4.15 -14.02 -15.36
C MET A 195 -5.31 -13.27 -16.00
N GLU A 196 -6.54 -13.45 -15.50
CA GLU A 196 -7.71 -12.73 -15.98
C GLU A 196 -7.54 -11.21 -15.78
N MET A 197 -7.15 -10.79 -14.57
CA MET A 197 -6.85 -9.39 -14.29
C MET A 197 -5.74 -8.84 -15.19
N ALA A 198 -4.63 -9.55 -15.33
CA ALA A 198 -3.52 -9.08 -16.16
C ALA A 198 -3.89 -8.99 -17.64
N SER A 199 -4.80 -9.83 -18.12
CA SER A 199 -5.33 -9.77 -19.48
C SER A 199 -6.26 -8.57 -19.66
N ALA A 200 -7.08 -8.25 -18.65
CA ALA A 200 -7.94 -7.07 -18.66
C ALA A 200 -7.14 -5.75 -18.61
N MET A 201 -6.00 -5.74 -17.92
CA MET A 201 -5.11 -4.57 -17.84
C MET A 201 -4.39 -4.29 -19.17
N ASP A 202 -4.02 -5.35 -19.89
CA ASP A 202 -3.18 -5.29 -21.09
C ASP A 202 -3.54 -6.41 -22.07
N PRO A 203 -4.61 -6.21 -22.87
CA PRO A 203 -5.16 -7.23 -23.78
C PRO A 203 -4.26 -7.56 -24.97
N GLU A 204 -3.31 -6.69 -25.31
CA GLU A 204 -2.43 -6.85 -26.48
C GLU A 204 -1.45 -8.01 -26.30
N VAL A 205 -1.10 -8.36 -25.05
CA VAL A 205 -0.19 -9.46 -24.73
C VAL A 205 -0.93 -10.81 -24.61
N THR A 206 -2.26 -10.83 -24.55
CA THR A 206 -3.05 -12.07 -24.42
C THR A 206 -3.06 -12.92 -25.70
N HIS A 207 -2.70 -12.35 -26.86
CA HIS A 207 -2.55 -13.12 -28.11
C HIS A 207 -1.34 -14.07 -28.09
N TYR A 208 -0.33 -13.81 -27.26
CA TYR A 208 0.88 -14.65 -27.19
C TYR A 208 0.81 -15.76 -26.12
N SER A 209 -0.09 -15.68 -25.12
CA SER A 209 -0.16 -16.68 -24.04
C SER A 209 -1.06 -17.88 -24.37
N LYS A 210 -2.03 -17.76 -25.28
CA LYS A 210 -2.86 -18.91 -25.70
C LYS A 210 -2.04 -19.99 -26.42
N VAL A 211 -0.89 -19.64 -26.98
CA VAL A 211 0.02 -20.58 -27.67
C VAL A 211 0.82 -21.45 -26.69
N ILE A 212 0.96 -21.05 -25.41
CA ILE A 212 1.86 -21.75 -24.46
C ILE A 212 1.11 -22.72 -23.54
N TYR A 213 -0.22 -22.58 -23.39
CA TYR A 213 -1.05 -23.51 -22.61
C TYR A 213 -1.72 -24.61 -23.45
N ASP A 214 -1.60 -24.55 -24.78
CA ASP A 214 -2.17 -25.51 -25.75
C ASP A 214 -1.09 -26.32 -26.50
N THR A 215 0.00 -26.73 -25.84
CA THR A 215 0.82 -27.84 -26.37
C THR A 215 0.41 -29.13 -25.65
N PRO A 216 -0.16 -30.12 -26.36
CA PRO A 216 -0.20 -31.48 -25.86
C PRO A 216 1.24 -31.95 -25.66
N ASP A 217 1.46 -32.72 -24.60
CA ASP A 217 2.64 -33.55 -24.38
C ASP A 217 3.24 -34.03 -25.70
N ASN A 218 4.45 -33.56 -26.03
CA ASN A 218 5.20 -34.08 -27.16
C ASN A 218 6.61 -34.41 -26.69
N SER A 219 6.70 -35.57 -26.05
CA SER A 219 7.90 -36.36 -25.92
C SER A 219 8.46 -36.76 -27.30
N ALA A 220 9.16 -35.85 -27.99
CA ALA A 220 10.20 -36.18 -28.98
C ALA A 220 11.04 -34.93 -29.37
N PRO A 221 12.37 -35.05 -29.58
CA PRO A 221 13.25 -33.91 -29.75
C PRO A 221 13.39 -33.51 -31.23
N ALA A 222 13.28 -32.22 -31.53
CA ALA A 222 13.67 -31.68 -32.83
C ALA A 222 14.92 -30.78 -32.67
N ARG A 223 16.03 -31.28 -33.21
CA ARG A 223 17.24 -30.52 -33.53
C ARG A 223 16.88 -29.30 -34.38
N MET A 224 17.45 -28.14 -34.06
CA MET A 224 17.82 -27.14 -35.06
C MET A 224 19.01 -26.33 -34.52
N SER A 225 20.13 -26.46 -35.21
CA SER A 225 21.33 -25.61 -35.05
C SER A 225 21.09 -24.25 -35.73
N PRO A 226 21.68 -23.15 -35.26
CA PRO A 226 21.63 -21.86 -35.95
C PRO A 226 22.89 -21.65 -36.79
N THR A 227 22.76 -21.02 -37.96
CA THR A 227 23.68 -19.94 -38.40
C THR A 227 23.06 -19.14 -39.56
N GLN A 228 23.17 -17.83 -39.39
CA GLN A 228 22.95 -16.74 -40.37
C GLN A 228 23.89 -16.87 -41.57
N ASP A 229 23.45 -16.43 -42.74
CA ASP A 229 24.09 -15.36 -43.54
C ASP A 229 23.45 -15.28 -44.94
N GLY A 230 23.46 -14.07 -45.51
CA GLY A 230 23.30 -13.88 -46.95
C GLY A 230 22.16 -12.95 -47.34
N ALA A 231 22.49 -11.65 -47.42
CA ALA A 231 21.72 -10.67 -48.15
C ALA A 231 21.61 -11.03 -49.64
N GLU A 232 20.45 -10.76 -50.26
CA GLU A 232 20.42 -10.28 -51.64
C GLU A 232 19.11 -9.50 -51.90
N VAL A 233 19.32 -8.32 -52.46
CA VAL A 233 18.33 -7.34 -52.94
C VAL A 233 18.25 -7.54 -54.45
N MET A 234 17.05 -7.43 -55.03
CA MET A 234 16.68 -7.29 -56.47
C MET A 234 15.51 -8.25 -56.77
N ASP A 235 14.53 -7.95 -57.58
CA ASP A 235 14.16 -6.73 -58.29
C ASP A 235 12.65 -6.82 -58.55
N VAL A 236 12.09 -5.67 -58.88
CA VAL A 236 10.71 -5.50 -59.34
C VAL A 236 10.44 -6.34 -60.59
N ASP A 237 9.29 -7.02 -60.65
CA ASP A 237 8.62 -7.15 -61.93
C ASP A 237 7.10 -7.13 -61.80
N ILE A 238 6.53 -6.10 -62.43
CA ILE A 238 5.11 -5.86 -62.63
C ILE A 238 4.77 -6.55 -63.95
N GLN A 239 3.84 -7.50 -63.96
CA GLN A 239 2.95 -7.67 -65.12
C GLN A 239 1.55 -8.11 -64.70
N VAL A 240 0.62 -7.37 -65.28
CA VAL A 240 -0.83 -7.46 -65.23
C VAL A 240 -1.30 -8.60 -66.13
N LYS A 241 -2.21 -9.44 -65.62
CA LYS A 241 -3.45 -9.84 -66.30
C LYS A 241 -4.42 -10.48 -65.31
#